data_AF-A0A132PK52-F1
#
_entry.id   AF-A0A132PK52-F1
#
_cell.length_a   1.000
_cell.length_b   1.000
_cell.length_c   1.000
_cell.angle_alpha   90.00
_cell.angle_beta   90.00
_cell.angle_gamma   90.00
#
_symmetry.space_group_name_H-M   'P 1'
#
loop_
_entity.id
_entity.type
_entity.pdbx_description
1 polymer ?
#
loop_
_entity_poly.entity_id
_entity_poly.type
_entity_poly.pdbx_seq_one_letter_code
_entity_poly.pdbx_strand_id
1 'polypeptide(L)'
;MGHRHAMATAKVMRTAAFTGCGSPHGDVRVRARLRPTGLPRQSHHKSVQSPWRGRYAGQMRTSATAVPGRSPWMNDRVSVLLRLLEEHHGLHVPWELARVQVTCHIDLLSSVLRLNRQAARKHVTDAVLYEIACEIAATVTSE
;
A
#
# COMPACT_ATOMS: atom_id res chain seq x y z
N MET A 1 -34.80 34.98 -44.53
CA MET A 1 -33.34 35.17 -44.67
C MET A 1 -32.68 34.41 -43.54
N GLY A 2 -31.93 33.36 -43.88
CA GLY A 2 -31.38 32.41 -42.92
C GLY A 2 -29.95 32.77 -42.52
N HIS A 3 -29.67 32.79 -41.23
CA HIS A 3 -28.32 32.88 -40.69
C HIS A 3 -28.01 31.59 -39.95
N ARG A 4 -27.31 30.69 -40.65
CA ARG A 4 -26.74 29.46 -40.11
C ARG A 4 -25.44 29.83 -39.43
N HIS A 5 -25.40 29.82 -38.10
CA HIS A 5 -24.15 30.02 -37.37
C HIS A 5 -23.32 28.72 -37.42
N ALA A 6 -22.10 28.85 -37.93
CA ALA A 6 -21.15 27.78 -38.12
C ALA A 6 -20.66 27.23 -36.77
N MET A 7 -20.67 25.90 -36.63
CA MET A 7 -20.05 25.20 -35.50
C MET A 7 -18.53 25.11 -35.70
N ALA A 8 -17.76 25.61 -34.74
CA ALA A 8 -16.31 25.44 -34.72
C ALA A 8 -15.95 24.11 -34.03
N THR A 9 -15.39 23.17 -34.79
CA THR A 9 -14.87 21.89 -34.28
C THR A 9 -13.39 22.06 -33.91
N ALA A 10 -13.08 22.00 -32.61
CA ALA A 10 -11.70 22.04 -32.13
C ALA A 10 -11.00 20.70 -32.41
N LYS A 11 -9.94 20.75 -33.22
CA LYS A 11 -9.10 19.61 -33.58
C LYS A 11 -8.09 19.33 -32.47
N VAL A 12 -8.19 18.14 -31.88
CA VAL A 12 -7.22 17.58 -30.91
C VAL A 12 -5.87 17.39 -31.60
N MET A 13 -4.83 18.09 -31.14
CA MET A 13 -3.44 17.80 -31.53
C MET A 13 -2.87 16.69 -30.63
N ARG A 14 -2.34 15.65 -31.28
CA ARG A 14 -1.70 14.48 -30.67
C ARG A 14 -0.19 14.55 -30.96
N THR A 15 0.59 14.24 -29.93
CA THR A 15 1.95 13.67 -29.98
C THR A 15 3.13 14.59 -30.35
N ALA A 16 4.08 14.72 -29.42
CA ALA A 16 5.50 14.77 -29.75
C ALA A 16 6.26 13.86 -28.77
N ALA A 17 7.20 13.12 -29.32
CA ALA A 17 7.87 11.99 -28.72
C ALA A 17 9.06 12.38 -27.84
N PHE A 18 9.30 11.49 -26.88
CA PHE A 18 10.51 11.32 -26.08
C PHE A 18 11.77 11.29 -26.95
N THR A 19 12.64 12.28 -26.80
CA THR A 19 14.03 12.23 -27.28
C THR A 19 14.95 12.31 -26.09
N GLY A 20 15.51 11.16 -25.71
CA GLY A 20 16.66 11.09 -24.84
C GLY A 20 17.88 11.69 -25.52
N CYS A 21 18.66 12.47 -24.77
CA CYS A 21 20.00 12.88 -25.17
C CYS A 21 21.00 12.16 -24.27
N GLY A 22 21.67 11.17 -24.84
CA GLY A 22 22.92 10.63 -24.30
C GLY A 22 24.03 11.65 -24.50
N SER A 23 24.90 11.77 -23.50
CA SER A 23 26.12 12.59 -23.57
C SER A 23 27.38 11.70 -23.48
N PRO A 24 28.49 12.08 -24.13
CA PRO A 24 29.48 11.17 -24.69
C PRO A 24 30.70 10.91 -23.80
N HIS A 25 31.43 9.86 -24.23
CA HIS A 25 32.81 9.47 -23.95
C HIS A 25 33.73 10.43 -23.17
N GLY A 26 34.35 9.87 -22.11
CA GLY A 26 35.67 10.23 -21.64
C GLY A 26 36.49 8.96 -21.44
N ASP A 27 37.23 8.57 -22.47
CA ASP A 27 38.17 7.45 -22.51
C ASP A 27 39.52 7.96 -22.00
N VAL A 28 40.02 7.45 -20.86
CA VAL A 28 41.45 7.52 -20.52
C VAL A 28 41.87 6.17 -19.97
N ARG A 29 42.52 5.39 -20.84
CA ARG A 29 43.36 4.27 -20.45
C ARG A 29 44.73 4.80 -20.01
N VAL A 30 45.12 4.55 -18.76
CA VAL A 30 46.54 4.31 -18.42
C VAL A 30 46.63 3.08 -17.52
N ARG A 31 47.60 2.24 -17.88
CA ARG A 31 47.81 0.84 -17.50
C ARG A 31 48.85 0.78 -16.38
N ALA A 32 48.58 0.08 -15.28
CA ALA A 32 49.61 -0.60 -14.49
C ALA A 32 49.00 -1.75 -13.68
N ARG A 33 49.48 -2.96 -13.95
CA ARG A 33 49.20 -4.18 -13.19
C ARG A 33 49.83 -4.10 -11.81
N LEU A 34 49.13 -4.58 -10.80
CA LEU A 34 49.69 -5.45 -9.74
C LEU A 34 48.51 -6.20 -9.09
N ARG A 35 48.47 -7.51 -9.30
CA ARG A 35 47.63 -8.45 -8.56
C ARG A 35 48.37 -8.75 -7.25
N PRO A 36 47.70 -8.63 -6.10
CA PRO A 36 47.83 -9.69 -5.11
C PRO A 36 46.48 -10.24 -4.67
N THR A 37 46.47 -11.57 -4.56
CA THR A 37 45.51 -12.44 -3.92
C THR A 37 45.24 -12.02 -2.48
N GLY A 38 43.98 -11.99 -2.04
CA GLY A 38 43.68 -11.97 -0.60
C GLY A 38 42.35 -11.36 -0.19
N LEU A 39 41.44 -12.25 0.23
CA LEU A 39 40.38 -12.06 1.22
C LEU A 39 39.00 -11.54 0.74
N PRO A 40 37.92 -12.31 0.99
CA PRO A 40 36.56 -11.83 0.79
C PRO A 40 36.22 -10.75 1.83
N ARG A 41 35.65 -9.65 1.33
CA ARG A 41 34.96 -8.61 2.11
C ARG A 41 33.84 -9.23 2.95
N GLN A 42 34.10 -9.50 4.23
CA GLN A 42 33.04 -9.66 5.22
C GLN A 42 32.74 -8.30 5.84
N SER A 43 31.83 -7.57 5.20
CA SER A 43 31.14 -6.45 5.82
C SER A 43 30.17 -7.03 6.85
N HIS A 44 30.59 -7.12 8.11
CA HIS A 44 29.69 -7.36 9.23
C HIS A 44 28.78 -6.14 9.43
N HIS A 45 27.70 -6.04 8.65
CA HIS A 45 26.52 -5.36 9.14
C HIS A 45 25.98 -6.21 10.29
N LYS A 46 26.34 -5.83 11.53
CA LYS A 46 25.58 -6.26 12.71
C LYS A 46 24.16 -5.70 12.52
N SER A 47 23.26 -6.53 12.01
CA SER A 47 21.84 -6.31 12.16
C SER A 47 21.56 -6.27 13.65
N VAL A 48 21.26 -5.09 14.17
CA VAL A 48 20.64 -4.92 15.48
C VAL A 48 19.39 -5.78 15.49
N GLN A 49 19.44 -6.88 16.21
CA GLN A 49 18.28 -7.71 16.48
C GLN A 49 17.35 -6.85 17.34
N SER A 50 16.30 -6.34 16.71
CA SER A 50 15.20 -5.72 17.45
C SER A 50 14.53 -6.80 18.32
N PRO A 51 14.41 -6.61 19.65
CA PRO A 51 13.90 -7.65 20.56
C PRO A 51 12.38 -7.87 20.49
N TRP A 52 11.66 -7.18 19.61
CA TRP A 52 10.20 -7.27 19.54
C TRP A 52 9.75 -8.44 18.65
N ARG A 53 10.17 -9.67 18.99
CA ARG A 53 9.38 -10.86 18.65
C ARG A 53 8.31 -11.04 19.73
N GLY A 54 7.35 -10.12 19.73
CA GLY A 54 6.08 -10.29 20.43
C GLY A 54 5.22 -11.30 19.68
N ARG A 55 5.10 -12.50 20.24
CA ARG A 55 4.00 -13.47 20.14
C ARG A 55 2.88 -13.16 19.11
N TYR A 56 3.08 -13.58 17.87
CA TYR A 56 1.98 -13.98 16.97
C TYR A 56 2.36 -15.30 16.29
N ALA A 57 2.71 -16.30 17.12
CA ALA A 57 2.80 -17.70 16.70
C ALA A 57 1.52 -18.39 17.20
N GLY A 58 0.39 -17.97 16.64
CA GLY A 58 -0.93 -18.56 16.83
C GLY A 58 -1.43 -18.98 15.47
N GLN A 59 -1.09 -20.21 15.11
CA GLN A 59 -1.42 -20.85 13.86
C GLN A 59 -2.93 -21.05 13.72
N MET A 60 -3.57 -20.32 12.80
CA MET A 60 -4.79 -20.75 12.13
C MET A 60 -4.54 -20.67 10.64
N ARG A 61 -4.02 -21.78 10.11
CA ARG A 61 -3.90 -22.03 8.68
C ARG A 61 -5.29 -22.47 8.20
N THR A 62 -6.22 -21.53 8.05
CA THR A 62 -7.43 -21.78 7.27
C THR A 62 -7.09 -21.46 5.83
N SER A 63 -7.01 -22.50 5.01
CA SER A 63 -6.85 -22.43 3.56
C SER A 63 -8.14 -21.86 2.95
N ALA A 64 -8.47 -20.60 3.25
CA ALA A 64 -9.49 -19.86 2.53
C ALA A 64 -8.92 -19.58 1.13
N THR A 65 -9.61 -20.10 0.11
CA THR A 65 -9.34 -19.91 -1.31
C THR A 65 -8.90 -18.48 -1.59
N ALA A 66 -7.58 -18.27 -1.68
CA ALA A 66 -7.01 -16.96 -1.85
C ALA A 66 -7.40 -16.47 -3.24
N VAL A 67 -8.38 -15.56 -3.31
CA VAL A 67 -8.71 -14.87 -4.55
C VAL A 67 -7.42 -14.23 -5.08
N PRO A 68 -6.91 -14.64 -6.26
CA PRO A 68 -5.67 -14.12 -6.79
C PRO A 68 -5.75 -12.60 -6.91
N GLY A 69 -4.76 -11.89 -6.36
CA GLY A 69 -4.69 -10.41 -6.41
C GLY A 69 -5.20 -9.68 -5.16
N ARG A 70 -5.67 -10.37 -4.12
CA ARG A 70 -6.02 -9.73 -2.83
C ARG A 70 -4.88 -9.90 -1.81
N SER A 71 -4.55 -8.82 -1.08
CA SER A 71 -3.49 -8.84 -0.05
C SER A 71 -3.94 -9.68 1.15
N PRO A 72 -3.20 -10.75 1.55
CA PRO A 72 -3.59 -11.60 2.68
C PRO A 72 -3.78 -10.82 3.98
N TRP A 73 -2.92 -9.83 4.24
CA TRP A 73 -3.03 -8.95 5.40
C TRP A 73 -4.33 -8.13 5.37
N MET A 74 -4.74 -7.63 4.20
CA MET A 74 -6.00 -6.88 4.08
C MET A 74 -7.20 -7.78 4.37
N ASN A 75 -7.18 -9.01 3.86
CA ASN A 75 -8.28 -9.95 4.09
C ASN A 75 -8.43 -10.27 5.58
N ASP A 76 -7.33 -10.50 6.29
CA ASP A 76 -7.32 -10.71 7.75
C ASP A 76 -7.99 -9.55 8.49
N ARG A 77 -7.56 -8.30 8.21
CA ARG A 77 -8.12 -7.11 8.88
C ARG A 77 -9.60 -6.89 8.56
N VAL A 78 -10.02 -7.17 7.32
CA VAL A 78 -11.43 -7.06 6.92
C VAL A 78 -12.29 -8.12 7.61
N SER A 79 -11.81 -9.36 7.73
CA SER A 79 -12.50 -10.40 8.49
C SER A 79 -12.69 -10.00 9.96
N VAL A 80 -11.65 -9.42 10.58
CA VAL A 80 -11.75 -8.92 11.97
C VAL A 80 -12.79 -7.80 12.08
N LEU A 81 -12.76 -6.82 11.17
CA LEU A 81 -13.73 -5.72 11.18
C LEU A 81 -15.17 -6.21 11.02
N LEU A 82 -15.43 -7.11 10.07
CA LEU A 82 -16.76 -7.68 9.86
C LEU A 82 -17.25 -8.44 11.08
N ARG A 83 -16.38 -9.23 11.69
CA ARG A 83 -16.69 -9.96 12.93
C ARG A 83 -17.05 -9.00 14.07
N LEU A 84 -16.31 -7.91 14.24
CA LEU A 84 -16.61 -6.92 15.27
C LEU A 84 -17.97 -6.24 15.05
N LEU A 85 -18.29 -5.90 13.79
CA LEU A 85 -19.57 -5.30 13.42
C LEU A 85 -20.74 -6.27 13.69
N GLU A 86 -20.59 -7.54 13.36
CA GLU A 86 -21.60 -8.56 13.60
C GLU A 86 -21.78 -8.87 15.10
N GLU A 87 -20.69 -9.16 15.81
CA GLU A 87 -20.73 -9.61 17.21
C GLU A 87 -21.11 -8.49 18.19
N HIS A 88 -20.65 -7.26 17.97
CA HIS A 88 -20.87 -6.15 18.91
C HIS A 88 -22.03 -5.25 18.53
N HIS A 89 -22.37 -5.14 17.24
CA HIS A 89 -23.36 -4.19 16.75
C HIS A 89 -24.49 -4.85 15.94
N GLY A 90 -24.44 -6.16 15.67
CA GLY A 90 -25.43 -6.86 14.84
C GLY A 90 -25.43 -6.40 13.38
N LEU A 91 -24.40 -5.67 12.95
CA LEU A 91 -24.34 -5.02 11.64
C LEU A 91 -23.71 -5.94 10.60
N HIS A 92 -24.47 -6.21 9.54
CA HIS A 92 -24.02 -6.98 8.40
C HIS A 92 -23.60 -6.03 7.27
N VAL A 93 -22.29 -5.97 7.02
CA VAL A 93 -21.70 -5.06 6.03
C VAL A 93 -21.11 -5.85 4.86
N PRO A 94 -21.30 -5.41 3.60
CA PRO A 94 -20.65 -6.06 2.46
C PRO A 94 -19.13 -6.04 2.59
N TRP A 95 -18.48 -7.16 2.25
CA TRP A 95 -17.02 -7.30 2.33
C TRP A 95 -16.25 -6.16 1.65
N GLU A 96 -16.71 -5.72 0.47
CA GLU A 96 -16.03 -4.67 -0.29
C GLU A 96 -16.13 -3.31 0.42
N LEU A 97 -17.22 -3.04 1.14
CA LEU A 97 -17.37 -1.82 1.94
C LEU A 97 -16.44 -1.83 3.16
N ALA A 98 -16.37 -2.96 3.88
CA ALA A 98 -15.42 -3.11 4.99
C ALA A 98 -13.96 -2.95 4.52
N ARG A 99 -13.64 -3.45 3.32
CA ARG A 99 -12.32 -3.27 2.71
C ARG A 99 -12.02 -1.81 2.35
N VAL A 100 -13.01 -1.07 1.86
CA VAL A 100 -12.89 0.38 1.63
C VAL A 100 -12.60 1.09 2.95
N GLN A 101 -13.32 0.78 4.03
CA GLN A 101 -13.09 1.40 5.34
C GLN A 101 -11.66 1.19 5.85
N VAL A 102 -11.16 -0.04 5.81
CA VAL A 102 -9.76 -0.34 6.20
C VAL A 102 -8.76 0.39 5.29
N THR A 103 -9.04 0.49 4.00
CA THR A 103 -8.16 1.20 3.05
C THR A 103 -8.14 2.71 3.31
N CYS A 104 -9.32 3.32 3.49
CA CYS A 104 -9.46 4.73 3.84
C CYS A 104 -8.73 5.06 5.13
N HIS A 105 -8.83 4.20 6.15
CA HIS A 105 -8.12 4.41 7.40
C HIS A 105 -6.59 4.33 7.24
N ILE A 106 -6.07 3.40 6.43
CA ILE A 106 -4.63 3.32 6.13
C ILE A 106 -4.14 4.58 5.41
N ASP A 107 -4.94 5.09 4.46
CA ASP A 107 -4.60 6.31 3.72
C ASP A 107 -4.65 7.54 4.62
N LEU A 108 -5.61 7.61 5.54
CA LEU A 108 -5.67 8.64 6.59
C LEU A 108 -4.41 8.60 7.47
N LEU A 109 -4.05 7.43 8.01
CA LEU A 109 -2.84 7.25 8.82
C LEU A 109 -1.57 7.62 8.04
N SER A 110 -1.48 7.21 6.77
CA SER A 110 -0.34 7.55 5.90
C SER A 110 -0.22 9.06 5.71
N SER A 111 -1.35 9.75 5.54
CA SER A 111 -1.39 11.21 5.36
C SER A 111 -1.04 11.96 6.64
N VAL A 112 -1.69 11.62 7.75
CA VAL A 112 -1.55 12.32 9.04
C VAL A 112 -0.18 12.08 9.67
N LEU A 113 0.29 10.83 9.67
CA LEU A 113 1.57 10.46 10.30
C LEU A 113 2.76 10.58 9.34
N ARG A 114 2.52 10.97 8.08
CA ARG A 114 3.55 11.04 7.02
C ARG A 114 4.32 9.73 6.85
N LEU A 115 3.61 8.62 6.94
CA LEU A 115 4.15 7.27 6.81
C LEU A 115 3.89 6.72 5.41
N ASN A 116 4.77 5.82 4.96
CA ASN A 116 4.42 4.97 3.82
C ASN A 116 3.33 3.96 4.22
N ARG A 117 2.58 3.43 3.23
CA ARG A 117 1.48 2.48 3.49
C ARG A 117 1.90 1.26 4.30
N GLN A 118 3.12 0.75 4.13
CA GLN A 118 3.58 -0.43 4.86
C GLN A 118 3.85 -0.13 6.35
N ALA A 119 4.32 1.08 6.67
CA ALA A 119 4.44 1.54 8.03
C ALA A 119 3.07 1.85 8.65
N ALA A 120 2.16 2.49 7.91
CA ALA A 120 0.80 2.78 8.37
C ALA A 120 0.03 1.51 8.76
N ARG A 121 0.20 0.40 8.02
CA ARG A 121 -0.41 -0.91 8.35
C ARG A 121 -0.12 -1.39 9.77
N LYS A 122 1.05 -1.04 10.35
CA LYS A 122 1.41 -1.43 11.71
C LYS A 122 0.55 -0.76 12.78
N HIS A 123 -0.12 0.33 12.43
CA HIS A 123 -1.02 1.06 13.33
C HIS A 123 -2.47 0.58 13.23
N VAL A 124 -2.81 -0.30 12.27
CA VAL A 124 -4.14 -0.91 12.16
C VAL A 124 -4.19 -2.14 13.08
N THR A 125 -4.25 -1.88 14.38
CA THR A 125 -4.39 -2.90 15.43
C THR A 125 -5.86 -3.30 15.61
N ASP A 126 -6.11 -4.40 16.33
CA ASP A 126 -7.48 -4.86 16.61
C ASP A 126 -8.27 -3.83 17.42
N ALA A 127 -7.61 -3.08 18.32
CA ALA A 127 -8.23 -1.97 19.05
C ALA A 127 -8.68 -0.84 18.10
N VAL A 128 -7.84 -0.49 17.11
CA VAL A 128 -8.22 0.50 16.09
C VAL A 128 -9.36 -0.01 15.22
N LEU A 129 -9.39 -1.30 14.88
CA LEU A 129 -10.52 -1.90 14.16
C LEU A 129 -11.82 -1.87 14.97
N TYR A 130 -11.73 -2.02 16.30
CA TYR A 130 -12.88 -1.88 17.18
C TYR A 130 -13.43 -0.44 17.20
N GLU A 131 -12.55 0.56 17.27
CA GLU A 131 -12.95 1.97 17.17
C GLU A 131 -13.61 2.27 15.82
N ILE A 132 -13.04 1.77 14.71
CA ILE A 132 -13.65 1.90 13.38
C ILE A 132 -15.03 1.24 13.34
N ALA A 133 -15.21 0.07 13.96
CA ALA A 133 -16.52 -0.58 14.04
C ALA A 133 -17.54 0.27 14.82
N CYS A 134 -17.10 0.88 15.93
CA CYS A 134 -17.92 1.79 16.72
C CYS A 134 -18.33 3.04 15.92
N GLU A 135 -17.40 3.66 15.19
CA GLU A 135 -17.67 4.82 14.33
C GLU A 135 -18.68 4.49 13.21
N ILE A 136 -18.53 3.33 12.56
CA ILE A 136 -19.47 2.87 11.54
C ILE A 136 -20.86 2.67 12.15
N ALA A 137 -20.95 1.98 13.30
CA ALA A 137 -22.22 1.72 13.96
C ALA A 137 -22.92 3.01 14.41
N ALA A 138 -22.16 3.97 14.93
CA ALA A 138 -22.67 5.30 15.30
C ALA A 138 -23.23 6.04 14.08
N THR A 139 -22.52 6.00 12.96
CA THR A 139 -22.95 6.65 11.71
C THR A 139 -24.27 6.05 11.21
N VAL A 140 -24.38 4.72 11.17
CA VAL A 140 -25.60 4.02 10.71
C VAL A 140 -26.78 4.26 11.65
N THR A 141 -26.55 4.41 12.95
CA THR A 141 -27.63 4.66 13.94
C THR A 141 -28.10 6.12 13.90
N SER A 142 -27.26 7.04 13.43
CA SER A 142 -27.59 8.47 13.35
C SER A 142 -28.40 8.87 12.10
N GLU A 143 -28.63 7.93 11.19
CA GLU A 143 -29.42 8.10 9.95
C GLU A 143 -30.85 7.60 10.12
#